data_AF-S4PRT6-F1
#
_entry.id   AF-S4PRT6-F1
#
_cell.length_a   1.000
_cell.length_b   1.000
_cell.length_c   1.000
_cell.angle_alpha   90.00
_cell.angle_beta   90.00
_cell.angle_gamma   90.00
#
_symmetry.space_group_name_H-M   'P 1'
#
loop_
_entity.id
_entity.type
_entity.pdbx_description
1 polymer ?
#
loop_
_entity_poly.entity_id
_entity_poly.type
_entity_poly.pdbx_seq_one_letter_code
_entity_poly.pdbx_strand_id
1 'polypeptide(L)'
;MKGTLDIRHLARLCGYEDGGLATQSKSLLGIVLDKTWRIRCSDWAAEELSDRQVKYAAADAHVAIKIFVKLINDYHKGGIFP
;
A
#
# COMPACT_ATOMS: atom_id res chain seq x y z
N MET A 1 -20.10 -5.88 8.66
CA MET A 1 -18.83 -5.53 9.33
C MET A 1 -18.35 -4.22 8.72
N LYS A 2 -18.35 -3.10 9.45
CA LYS A 2 -17.77 -1.83 9.01
C LYS A 2 -16.49 -1.63 9.82
N GLY A 3 -15.34 -1.69 9.15
CA GLY A 3 -14.05 -1.43 9.77
C GLY A 3 -13.06 -1.09 8.66
N THR A 4 -12.59 0.15 8.64
CA THR A 4 -11.48 0.58 7.78
C THR A 4 -10.20 0.46 8.59
N LEU A 5 -9.17 -0.14 8.01
CA LEU A 5 -7.84 -0.19 8.60
C LEU A 5 -6.88 0.60 7.73
N ASP A 6 -6.15 1.52 8.35
CA ASP A 6 -5.03 2.20 7.71
C ASP A 6 -3.74 1.41 7.97
N ILE A 7 -3.12 0.89 6.91
CA ILE A 7 -1.87 0.11 6.99
C ILE A 7 -0.71 0.90 7.63
N ARG A 8 -0.76 2.23 7.62
CA ARG A 8 0.25 3.08 8.28
C ARG A 8 0.22 2.91 9.79
N HIS A 9 -0.95 2.72 10.39
CA HIS A 9 -1.05 2.47 11.83
C HIS A 9 -0.43 1.12 12.18
N LEU A 10 -0.72 0.08 11.38
CA LEU A 10 -0.16 -1.24 11.61
C LEU A 10 1.36 -1.27 11.39
N ALA A 11 1.88 -0.54 10.40
CA ALA A 11 3.31 -0.39 10.19
C ALA A 11 4.01 0.16 11.44
N ARG A 12 3.45 1.22 12.05
CA ARG A 12 3.99 1.77 13.31
C ARG A 12 3.91 0.78 14.47
N LEU A 13 2.81 0.03 14.60
CA LEU A 13 2.67 -1.00 15.63
C LEU A 13 3.71 -2.12 15.48
N CYS A 14 4.15 -2.42 14.26
CA CYS A 14 5.22 -3.38 14.00
C CYS A 14 6.63 -2.77 14.08
N GLY A 15 6.77 -1.51 14.51
CA GLY A 15 8.06 -0.83 14.63
C GLY A 15 8.67 -0.34 13.31
N TYR A 16 7.89 -0.30 12.22
CA TYR A 16 8.31 0.27 10.94
C TYR A 16 8.02 1.77 10.88
N GLU A 17 8.83 2.50 10.13
CA GLU A 17 8.52 3.89 9.78
C GLU A 17 7.21 3.97 8.98
N ASP A 18 6.40 4.98 9.29
CA ASP A 18 5.23 5.28 8.50
C ASP A 18 5.60 6.01 7.20
N GLY A 19 4.67 6.00 6.24
CA GLY A 19 4.92 6.60 4.94
C GLY A 19 3.80 6.35 3.96
N GLY A 20 3.95 6.93 2.77
CA GLY A 20 3.04 6.64 1.66
C GLY A 20 3.22 5.20 1.14
N LEU A 21 2.22 4.73 0.39
CA LEU A 21 2.20 3.38 -0.16
C LEU A 21 3.47 3.01 -0.95
N ALA A 22 4.05 3.95 -1.71
CA ALA A 22 5.29 3.71 -2.45
C ALA A 22 6.51 3.50 -1.54
N THR A 23 6.62 4.28 -0.47
CA THR A 23 7.70 4.14 0.52
C THR A 23 7.59 2.78 1.21
N GLN A 24 6.38 2.44 1.69
CA GLN A 24 6.14 1.15 2.35
C GLN A 24 6.31 -0.04 1.41
N SER A 25 5.87 0.06 0.16
CA SER A 25 6.08 -0.96 -0.86
C SER A 25 7.56 -1.25 -1.06
N LYS A 26 8.37 -0.19 -1.14
CA LYS A 26 9.82 -0.32 -1.32
C LYS A 26 10.48 -0.91 -0.08
N SER A 27 10.19 -0.40 1.12
CA SER A 27 10.85 -0.82 2.34
C SER A 27 10.42 -2.21 2.83
N LEU A 28 9.13 -2.53 2.73
CA LEU A 28 8.58 -3.78 3.28
C LEU A 28 8.55 -4.93 2.27
N LEU A 29 8.38 -4.64 0.97
CA LEU A 29 8.25 -5.66 -0.07
C LEU A 29 9.39 -5.64 -1.10
N GLY A 30 10.26 -4.62 -1.10
CA GLY A 30 11.26 -4.44 -2.15
C GLY A 30 10.68 -4.04 -3.51
N ILE A 31 9.40 -3.65 -3.57
CA ILE A 31 8.70 -3.34 -4.82
C ILE A 31 8.67 -1.84 -5.04
N VAL A 32 9.14 -1.39 -6.20
CA VAL A 32 9.07 0.01 -6.63
C VAL A 32 7.82 0.22 -7.48
N LEU A 33 6.89 1.05 -7.00
CA LEU A 33 5.69 1.42 -7.75
C LEU A 33 6.02 2.52 -8.79
N ASP A 34 5.43 2.41 -9.99
CA ASP A 34 5.41 3.54 -10.93
C ASP A 34 4.57 4.66 -10.30
N LYS A 35 5.20 5.79 -9.96
CA LYS A 35 4.53 6.98 -9.41
C LYS A 35 4.62 8.18 -10.37
N THR A 36 4.69 7.91 -11.67
CA THR A 36 4.70 8.95 -12.70
C THR A 36 3.52 9.91 -12.52
N TRP A 37 3.81 11.22 -12.42
CA TRP A 37 2.80 12.26 -12.24
C TRP A 37 1.77 12.29 -13.37
N ARG A 38 2.15 11.89 -14.59
CA ARG A 38 1.29 11.79 -15.76
C ARG A 38 0.10 10.85 -15.58
N ILE A 39 0.19 9.85 -14.68
CA ILE A 39 -0.93 8.96 -14.36
C ILE A 39 -1.58 9.37 -13.05
N ARG A 40 -0.79 9.76 -12.04
CA ARG A 40 -1.35 10.23 -10.77
C ARG A 40 -2.24 11.45 -10.94
N CYS A 41 -1.88 12.36 -11.84
CA CYS A 41 -2.59 13.60 -12.14
C CYS A 41 -3.30 13.56 -13.51
N SER A 42 -3.57 12.37 -14.07
CA SER A 42 -4.42 12.26 -15.26
C SER A 42 -5.89 12.47 -14.92
N ASP A 43 -6.74 12.49 -15.94
CA ASP A 43 -8.19 12.56 -15.76
C ASP A 43 -8.73 11.23 -15.21
N TRP A 44 -8.98 11.19 -13.91
CA TRP A 44 -9.60 10.05 -13.22
C TRP A 44 -11.14 10.10 -13.22
N ALA A 45 -11.72 11.18 -13.74
CA ALA A 45 -13.16 11.33 -13.90
C ALA A 45 -13.63 11.01 -15.34
N ALA A 46 -12.69 10.62 -16.22
CA ALA A 46 -12.99 10.16 -17.57
C ALA A 46 -14.02 9.01 -17.56
N GLU A 47 -14.91 9.01 -18.54
CA GLU A 47 -15.95 7.98 -18.71
C GLU A 47 -15.36 6.57 -18.82
N GLU A 48 -14.25 6.45 -19.54
CA GLU A 48 -13.45 5.24 -19.64
C GLU A 48 -12.01 5.49 -19.19
N LEU A 49 -11.50 4.62 -18.31
CA LEU A 49 -10.11 4.68 -17.87
C LEU A 49 -9.21 3.96 -18.86
N SER A 50 -8.04 4.54 -19.13
CA SER A 50 -7.02 3.87 -19.94
C SER A 50 -6.49 2.61 -19.24
N ASP A 51 -6.01 1.64 -20.01
CA ASP A 51 -5.32 0.45 -19.51
C ASP A 51 -4.22 0.78 -18.49
N ARG A 52 -3.53 1.90 -18.70
CA ARG A 52 -2.46 2.35 -17.81
C ARG A 52 -3.00 2.84 -16.47
N GLN A 53 -4.13 3.55 -16.44
CA GLN A 53 -4.81 3.94 -15.19
C GLN A 53 -5.35 2.72 -14.46
N VAL A 54 -5.97 1.77 -15.17
CA VAL A 54 -6.46 0.52 -14.58
C VAL A 54 -5.33 -0.28 -13.95
N LYS A 55 -4.22 -0.50 -14.68
CA LYS A 55 -3.04 -1.20 -14.16
C LYS A 55 -2.41 -0.47 -12.96
N TYR A 56 -2.35 0.86 -13.01
CA TYR A 56 -1.84 1.68 -11.91
C TYR A 56 -2.68 1.49 -10.64
N ALA A 57 -4.01 1.64 -10.74
CA ALA A 57 -4.92 1.52 -9.61
C ALA A 57 -4.92 0.08 -9.05
N ALA A 58 -4.90 -0.93 -9.93
CA ALA A 58 -4.81 -2.33 -9.53
C ALA A 58 -3.49 -2.64 -8.79
N ALA A 59 -2.37 -2.09 -9.26
CA ALA A 59 -1.08 -2.25 -8.58
C ALA A 59 -1.09 -1.63 -7.18
N ASP A 60 -1.64 -0.42 -7.02
CA ASP A 60 -1.77 0.24 -5.72
C ASP A 60 -2.61 -0.61 -4.74
N ALA A 61 -3.78 -1.12 -5.18
CA ALA A 61 -4.62 -1.99 -4.35
C ALA A 61 -3.93 -3.32 -3.98
N HIS A 62 -3.31 -3.99 -4.94
CA HIS A 62 -2.65 -5.27 -4.74
C HIS A 62 -1.47 -5.15 -3.76
N VAL A 63 -0.63 -4.13 -3.94
CA VAL A 63 0.51 -3.90 -3.04
C VAL A 63 0.06 -3.54 -1.63
N ALA A 64 -1.03 -2.76 -1.47
CA ALA A 64 -1.59 -2.47 -0.15
C ALA A 64 -2.01 -3.75 0.61
N ILE A 65 -2.64 -4.71 -0.08
CA ILE A 65 -3.00 -6.01 0.52
C ILE A 65 -1.76 -6.81 0.90
N LYS A 66 -0.73 -6.85 0.03
CA LYS A 66 0.53 -7.56 0.34
C LYS A 66 1.24 -6.96 1.55
N ILE A 67 1.27 -5.63 1.66
CA ILE A 67 1.82 -4.93 2.83
C ILE A 67 1.02 -5.32 4.08
N PHE A 68 -0.31 -5.27 4.03
CA PHE A 68 -1.16 -5.66 5.15
C PHE A 68 -0.88 -7.10 5.62
N VAL A 69 -0.83 -8.07 4.70
CA VAL A 69 -0.53 -9.47 5.04
C VAL A 69 0.84 -9.61 5.70
N LYS A 70 1.86 -8.93 5.17
CA LYS A 70 3.19 -8.92 5.78
C LYS A 70 3.13 -8.37 7.21
N LEU A 71 2.53 -7.20 7.39
CA LEU A 71 2.46 -6.53 8.69
C LEU A 71 1.66 -7.34 9.73
N ILE A 72 0.54 -7.97 9.36
CA ILE A 72 -0.20 -8.85 10.28
C ILE A 72 0.63 -10.07 10.67
N ASN A 73 1.36 -10.66 9.73
CA ASN A 73 2.25 -11.76 10.04
C ASN A 73 3.38 -11.33 10.97
N ASP A 74 3.96 -10.14 10.75
CA ASP A 74 5.01 -9.59 11.61
C ASP A 74 4.45 -9.26 13.01
N TYR A 75 3.23 -8.72 13.10
CA TYR A 75 2.53 -8.47 14.36
C TYR A 75 2.30 -9.77 15.15
N HIS A 76 1.84 -10.84 14.50
CA HIS A 76 1.62 -12.13 15.16
C HIS A 76 2.92 -12.85 15.53
N LYS A 77 3.98 -12.75 14.70
CA LYS A 77 5.32 -13.28 15.04
C LYS A 77 5.97 -12.48 16.15
N GLY A 78 5.69 -11.18 16.20
CA GLY A 78 6.12 -10.23 17.21
C GLY A 78 5.21 -10.19 18.44
N GLY A 79 4.49 -11.26 18.77
CA GLY A 79 3.77 -11.42 20.05
C GLY A 79 4.63 -11.30 21.32
N ILE A 80 5.87 -10.82 21.18
CA ILE A 80 6.78 -10.39 22.23
C ILE A 80 7.51 -9.13 21.71
N PHE A 81 6.88 -7.96 21.84
CA PHE A 81 7.61 -6.76 22.25
C PHE A 81 6.77 -6.09 23.36
N PRO A 82 7.41 -5.67 24.47
CA PRO A 82 6.74 -5.32 25.73
C PRO A 82 5.86 -4.08 25.65
#